data_AF-A0A8H6Y560-F1
#
_entry.id   AF-A0A8H6Y560-F1
#
_cell.length_a   1.000
_cell.length_b   1.000
_cell.length_c   1.000
_cell.angle_alpha   90.00
_cell.angle_beta   90.00
_cell.angle_gamma   90.00
#
_symmetry.space_group_name_H-M   'P 1'
#
loop_
_entity.id
_entity.type
_entity.pdbx_description
1 polymer ?
#
loop_
_entity_poly.entity_id
_entity_poly.type
_entity_poly.pdbx_seq_one_letter_code
_entity_poly.pdbx_strand_id
1 'polypeptide(L)'
;MIYLHLPFSMFLRNLTSLLSVYSISLYANAQLAGQTVKFQSILSAASCLTATSNADGAPVVIKNCGTNATSFNSWVVPKGAGAVGTLQISEDKCLDVTENTNTDGTKLQIWTCAAGNTNQTWVPSLGSLVWSGKNKCLDVTNGNITDGNQKNPALCVAASASTANATVVIEPCSPGSALQTWSDPAGRGNAMLGDNLCMTPGSITAGTKLVLAPCVASNAAQQLDHETGVIDNRAVSDFAFVLDLADGNETPGSQLQIRTGPIFNGTTNNINQNWIVTDTF
;
A
#
# COMPACT_ATOMS: atom_id res chain seq x y z
N MET A 1 2.22 6.47 19.07
CA MET A 1 2.59 5.79 20.33
C MET A 1 1.35 5.70 21.19
N ILE A 2 1.19 4.62 21.97
CA ILE A 2 -0.02 4.22 22.71
C ILE A 2 -1.13 3.62 21.81
N TYR A 3 -1.45 2.34 22.07
CA TYR A 3 -2.61 1.60 21.55
C TYR A 3 -3.72 1.59 22.61
N LEU A 4 -4.97 1.42 22.16
CA LEU A 4 -6.08 0.95 23.00
C LEU A 4 -6.73 -0.26 22.32
N HIS A 5 -6.96 -1.35 23.08
CA HIS A 5 -7.44 -2.61 22.53
C HIS A 5 -8.34 -3.33 23.55
N LEU A 6 -9.59 -3.64 23.18
CA LEU A 6 -10.54 -4.49 23.90
C LEU A 6 -11.63 -4.98 22.91
N PRO A 7 -12.32 -6.11 23.16
CA PRO A 7 -11.74 -7.41 23.52
C PRO A 7 -12.42 -8.57 22.76
N PHE A 8 -11.66 -9.57 22.27
CA PHE A 8 -12.25 -10.87 21.93
C PHE A 8 -12.02 -11.87 23.06
N SER A 9 -13.11 -12.42 23.60
CA SER A 9 -13.08 -13.35 24.73
C SER A 9 -13.13 -14.80 24.23
N MET A 10 -12.10 -15.60 24.53
CA MET A 10 -12.26 -16.97 25.07
C MET A 10 -10.92 -17.54 25.60
N PHE A 11 -10.91 -17.93 26.88
CA PHE A 11 -10.27 -19.11 27.51
C PHE A 11 -9.03 -19.74 26.81
N LEU A 12 -7.87 -19.99 27.45
CA LEU A 12 -7.58 -20.29 28.87
C LEU A 12 -6.19 -19.81 29.40
N ARG A 13 -6.20 -19.33 30.66
CA ARG A 13 -5.27 -19.59 31.79
C ARG A 13 -3.74 -19.34 31.70
N ASN A 14 -3.31 -18.50 32.65
CA ASN A 14 -2.06 -18.51 33.44
C ASN A 14 -0.72 -18.01 32.83
N LEU A 15 -0.33 -16.81 33.30
CA LEU A 15 1.03 -16.28 33.54
C LEU A 15 2.14 -16.60 32.52
N THR A 16 2.46 -15.62 31.65
CA THR A 16 3.82 -15.36 31.07
C THR A 16 3.86 -14.16 30.08
N SER A 17 2.79 -13.37 29.95
CA SER A 17 2.47 -12.57 28.74
C SER A 17 3.21 -11.23 28.54
N LEU A 18 4.46 -11.08 28.98
CA LEU A 18 5.32 -9.97 28.56
C LEU A 18 6.51 -10.43 27.70
N LEU A 19 6.96 -11.67 27.87
CA LEU A 19 8.00 -12.26 27.03
C LEU A 19 7.47 -12.72 25.66
N SER A 20 6.18 -13.10 25.57
CA SER A 20 5.60 -13.70 24.36
C SER A 20 5.53 -12.76 23.16
N VAL A 21 5.23 -11.47 23.37
CA VAL A 21 5.08 -10.53 22.25
C VAL A 21 6.43 -10.22 21.61
N TYR A 22 7.44 -9.94 22.45
CA TYR A 22 8.83 -9.79 22.00
C TYR A 22 9.38 -11.05 21.35
N SER A 23 9.10 -12.24 21.91
CA SER A 23 9.60 -13.49 21.34
C SER A 23 8.92 -13.83 20.01
N ILE A 24 7.62 -13.55 19.81
CA ILE A 24 6.93 -13.71 18.52
C ILE A 24 7.54 -12.79 17.45
N SER A 25 7.74 -11.50 17.77
CA SER A 25 8.38 -10.55 16.84
C SER A 25 9.83 -10.92 16.52
N LEU A 26 10.59 -11.43 17.49
CA LEU A 26 11.95 -11.94 17.27
C LEU A 26 11.95 -13.23 16.43
N TYR A 27 11.00 -14.15 16.65
CA TYR A 27 10.86 -15.37 15.85
C TYR A 27 10.54 -15.06 14.38
N ALA A 28 9.61 -14.16 14.10
CA ALA A 28 9.24 -13.79 12.74
C ALA A 28 10.42 -13.16 11.98
N ASN A 29 11.19 -12.28 12.63
CA ASN A 29 12.40 -11.69 12.05
C ASN A 29 13.53 -12.72 11.87
N ALA A 30 13.71 -13.64 12.82
CA ALA A 30 14.70 -14.71 12.71
C ALA A 30 14.38 -15.71 11.59
N GLN A 31 13.11 -15.89 11.23
CA GLN A 31 12.67 -16.84 10.20
C GLN A 31 12.96 -16.38 8.75
N LEU A 32 13.18 -15.08 8.51
CA LEU A 32 13.57 -14.53 7.21
C LEU A 32 15.09 -14.33 7.07
N ALA A 33 15.83 -14.29 8.17
CA ALA A 33 17.26 -13.99 8.21
C ALA A 33 18.10 -15.01 7.40
N GLY A 34 18.66 -14.57 6.27
CA GLY A 34 19.43 -15.44 5.36
C GLY A 34 18.61 -16.29 4.40
N GLN A 35 17.30 -16.08 4.34
CA GLN A 35 16.43 -16.72 3.35
C GLN A 35 16.49 -15.97 2.01
N THR A 36 16.39 -16.72 0.92
CA THR A 36 16.08 -16.17 -0.40
C THR A 36 14.57 -16.02 -0.55
N VAL A 37 14.09 -14.80 -0.77
CA VAL A 37 12.67 -14.46 -0.93
C VAL A 37 12.41 -13.76 -2.26
N LYS A 38 11.19 -13.83 -2.77
CA LYS A 38 10.72 -12.93 -3.83
C LYS A 38 9.86 -11.85 -3.20
N PHE A 39 10.24 -10.58 -3.32
CA PHE A 39 9.39 -9.47 -2.87
C PHE A 39 8.28 -9.26 -3.90
N GLN A 40 7.12 -9.85 -3.61
CA GLN A 40 5.91 -9.76 -4.44
C GLN A 40 5.11 -8.50 -4.12
N SER A 41 4.38 -7.98 -5.12
CA SER A 41 3.41 -6.92 -4.88
C SER A 41 2.17 -7.47 -4.19
N ILE A 42 1.65 -6.76 -3.19
CA ILE A 42 0.32 -7.06 -2.61
C ILE A 42 -0.82 -6.93 -3.63
N LEU A 43 -0.61 -6.16 -4.70
CA LEU A 43 -1.57 -5.98 -5.80
C LEU A 43 -1.56 -7.17 -6.79
N SER A 44 -0.49 -7.97 -6.80
CA SER A 44 -0.34 -9.14 -7.67
C SER A 44 0.84 -10.01 -7.23
N ALA A 45 0.55 -11.22 -6.76
CA ALA A 45 1.58 -12.22 -6.45
C ALA A 45 2.35 -12.70 -7.70
N ALA A 46 1.87 -12.40 -8.91
CA ALA A 46 2.60 -12.66 -10.15
C ALA A 46 3.68 -11.59 -10.45
N SER A 47 3.71 -10.48 -9.70
CA SER A 47 4.60 -9.33 -9.93
C SER A 47 5.64 -9.21 -8.80
N CYS A 48 6.93 -9.19 -9.16
CA CYS A 48 8.07 -9.20 -8.25
C CYS A 48 9.01 -8.01 -8.45
N LEU A 49 9.62 -7.56 -7.35
CA LEU A 49 10.77 -6.65 -7.35
C LEU A 49 11.95 -7.33 -8.08
N THR A 50 12.38 -6.74 -9.19
CA THR A 50 13.29 -7.36 -10.16
C THR A 50 14.34 -6.35 -10.63
N ALA A 51 15.63 -6.67 -10.59
CA ALA A 51 16.64 -5.89 -11.29
C ALA A 51 16.66 -6.25 -12.79
N THR A 52 16.87 -5.27 -13.66
CA THR A 52 16.84 -5.51 -15.12
C THR A 52 18.07 -6.26 -15.65
N SER A 53 19.19 -6.21 -14.94
CA SER A 53 20.42 -6.98 -15.21
C SER A 53 21.25 -7.11 -13.91
N ASN A 54 22.44 -7.73 -13.97
CA ASN A 54 23.40 -7.78 -12.84
C ASN A 54 24.44 -6.64 -12.84
N ALA A 55 24.25 -5.61 -13.67
CA ALA A 55 25.20 -4.49 -13.75
C ALA A 55 24.98 -3.46 -12.63
N ASP A 56 26.04 -2.80 -12.20
CA ASP A 56 25.91 -1.62 -11.33
C ASP A 56 25.10 -0.53 -12.04
N GLY A 57 24.12 0.05 -11.33
CA GLY A 57 23.18 1.01 -11.88
C GLY A 57 22.01 0.39 -12.65
N ALA A 58 21.90 -0.95 -12.71
CA ALA A 58 20.75 -1.59 -13.33
C ALA A 58 19.47 -1.27 -12.53
N PRO A 59 18.42 -0.71 -13.17
CA PRO A 59 17.17 -0.38 -12.50
C PRO A 59 16.52 -1.55 -11.78
N VAL A 60 15.92 -1.24 -10.62
CA VAL A 60 15.00 -2.14 -9.92
C VAL A 60 13.57 -1.74 -10.26
N VAL A 61 12.85 -2.69 -10.84
CA VAL A 61 11.50 -2.54 -11.41
C VAL A 61 10.54 -3.58 -10.84
N ILE A 62 9.25 -3.38 -11.03
CA ILE A 62 8.27 -4.46 -10.96
C ILE A 62 8.26 -5.21 -12.30
N LYS A 63 8.34 -6.53 -12.24
CA LYS A 63 8.24 -7.41 -13.41
C LYS A 63 7.55 -8.72 -13.02
N ASN A 64 6.95 -9.43 -13.98
CA ASN A 64 6.50 -10.81 -13.77
C ASN A 64 7.57 -11.65 -13.05
N CYS A 65 7.17 -12.33 -11.97
CA CYS A 65 8.04 -13.08 -11.08
C CYS A 65 8.84 -14.19 -11.77
N GLY A 66 8.40 -14.67 -12.94
CA GLY A 66 9.14 -15.60 -13.78
C GLY A 66 9.38 -17.00 -13.17
N THR A 67 9.44 -17.99 -14.04
CA THR A 67 9.94 -19.33 -13.71
C THR A 67 11.41 -19.53 -14.08
N ASN A 68 12.02 -18.58 -14.82
CA ASN A 68 13.36 -18.71 -15.37
C ASN A 68 14.43 -17.97 -14.55
N ALA A 69 15.57 -18.63 -14.34
CA ALA A 69 16.70 -18.18 -13.53
C ALA A 69 17.46 -16.93 -14.07
N THR A 70 17.06 -16.38 -15.23
CA THR A 70 17.58 -15.12 -15.79
C THR A 70 16.90 -13.87 -15.23
N SER A 71 15.86 -14.04 -14.39
CA SER A 71 15.18 -12.93 -13.73
C SER A 71 15.80 -12.66 -12.36
N PHE A 72 16.50 -11.52 -12.22
CA PHE A 72 17.10 -11.08 -10.97
C PHE A 72 16.01 -10.58 -10.02
N ASN A 73 15.29 -11.51 -9.38
CA ASN A 73 14.14 -11.18 -8.51
C ASN A 73 14.06 -12.03 -7.23
N SER A 74 15.11 -12.80 -6.98
CA SER A 74 15.28 -13.63 -5.79
C SER A 74 16.29 -12.94 -4.89
N TRP A 75 15.82 -12.39 -3.78
CA TRP A 75 16.56 -11.51 -2.90
C TRP A 75 16.93 -12.24 -1.61
N VAL A 76 18.19 -12.24 -1.23
CA VAL A 76 18.65 -12.75 0.06
C VAL A 76 18.46 -11.67 1.12
N VAL A 77 17.66 -11.97 2.13
CA VAL A 77 17.48 -11.12 3.31
C VAL A 77 18.69 -11.30 4.23
N PRO A 78 19.29 -10.23 4.78
CA PRO A 78 20.50 -10.32 5.60
C PRO A 78 20.31 -11.18 6.86
N LYS A 79 21.37 -11.84 7.31
CA LYS A 79 21.36 -12.67 8.52
C LYS A 79 21.54 -11.82 9.78
N GLY A 80 20.49 -11.66 10.58
CA GLY A 80 20.57 -11.03 11.91
C GLY A 80 19.21 -10.85 12.58
N ALA A 81 19.14 -11.03 13.91
CA ALA A 81 17.94 -10.74 14.68
C ALA A 81 17.72 -9.21 14.73
N GLY A 82 16.60 -8.73 14.19
CA GLY A 82 16.29 -7.30 14.07
C GLY A 82 16.29 -6.76 12.63
N ALA A 83 16.58 -7.59 11.62
CA ALA A 83 16.27 -7.40 10.19
C ALA A 83 16.77 -6.12 9.46
N VAL A 84 17.49 -5.21 10.12
CA VAL A 84 18.17 -4.09 9.45
C VAL A 84 19.41 -4.60 8.71
N GLY A 85 19.50 -4.37 7.40
CA GLY A 85 20.70 -4.70 6.62
C GLY A 85 20.46 -4.66 5.12
N THR A 86 21.36 -5.26 4.36
CA THR A 86 21.34 -5.14 2.90
C THR A 86 20.67 -6.34 2.23
N LEU A 87 19.69 -6.06 1.36
CA LEU A 87 19.11 -7.06 0.46
C LEU A 87 20.06 -7.32 -0.71
N GLN A 88 20.53 -8.57 -0.84
CA GLN A 88 21.38 -9.00 -1.95
C GLN A 88 20.53 -9.65 -3.04
N ILE A 89 20.87 -9.45 -4.31
CA ILE A 89 20.19 -10.09 -5.47
C ILE A 89 21.09 -11.10 -6.20
N SER A 90 22.38 -10.98 -5.98
CA SER A 90 23.46 -11.88 -6.40
C SER A 90 24.61 -11.74 -5.39
N GLU A 91 25.72 -12.46 -5.59
CA GLU A 91 26.81 -12.54 -4.60
C GLU A 91 27.40 -11.17 -4.21
N ASP A 92 27.42 -10.21 -5.14
CA ASP A 92 28.05 -8.90 -4.99
C ASP A 92 27.14 -7.71 -5.28
N LYS A 93 25.84 -7.92 -5.58
CA LYS A 93 24.88 -6.83 -5.88
C LYS A 93 23.78 -6.69 -4.85
N CYS A 94 23.54 -5.44 -4.49
CA CYS A 94 22.71 -5.04 -3.37
C CYS A 94 21.67 -3.99 -3.78
N LEU A 95 20.48 -4.01 -3.17
CA LEU A 95 19.45 -2.98 -3.39
C LEU A 95 19.94 -1.62 -2.91
N ASP A 96 19.91 -0.62 -3.80
CA ASP A 96 20.61 0.64 -3.62
C ASP A 96 19.68 1.83 -3.97
N VAL A 97 19.63 2.83 -3.09
CA VAL A 97 19.02 4.14 -3.40
C VAL A 97 20.03 4.96 -4.19
N THR A 98 19.73 5.22 -5.46
CA THR A 98 20.64 5.92 -6.38
C THR A 98 21.17 7.21 -5.77
N GLU A 99 22.49 7.35 -5.77
CA GLU A 99 23.25 8.51 -5.27
C GLU A 99 22.98 8.87 -3.79
N ASN A 100 22.36 7.98 -2.99
CA ASN A 100 21.93 8.26 -1.61
C ASN A 100 20.92 9.45 -1.54
N THR A 101 20.22 9.72 -2.64
CA THR A 101 19.40 10.93 -2.82
C THR A 101 18.07 10.84 -2.07
N ASN A 102 17.94 11.60 -0.98
CA ASN A 102 16.80 11.54 -0.05
C ASN A 102 15.58 12.38 -0.49
N THR A 103 15.18 12.25 -1.75
CA THR A 103 13.96 12.85 -2.33
C THR A 103 12.94 11.78 -2.68
N ASP A 104 11.65 12.13 -2.72
CA ASP A 104 10.63 11.22 -3.22
C ASP A 104 10.73 11.08 -4.75
N GLY A 105 10.33 9.93 -5.26
CA GLY A 105 10.59 9.54 -6.65
C GLY A 105 12.04 9.20 -6.99
N THR A 106 13.01 9.30 -6.06
CA THR A 106 14.36 8.75 -6.27
C THR A 106 14.26 7.27 -6.64
N LYS A 107 14.93 6.91 -7.74
CA LYS A 107 14.83 5.57 -8.30
C LYS A 107 15.79 4.61 -7.61
N LEU A 108 15.41 3.34 -7.64
CA LEU A 108 16.19 2.26 -7.05
C LEU A 108 16.95 1.54 -8.13
N GLN A 109 18.17 1.18 -7.80
CA GLN A 109 19.08 0.41 -8.63
C GLN A 109 19.60 -0.78 -7.84
N ILE A 110 20.35 -1.64 -8.51
CA ILE A 110 21.34 -2.47 -7.81
C ILE A 110 22.72 -1.84 -7.96
N TRP A 111 23.54 -2.03 -6.95
CA TRP A 111 24.94 -1.61 -6.96
C TRP A 111 25.81 -2.61 -6.21
N THR A 112 27.12 -2.56 -6.46
CA THR A 112 28.10 -3.35 -5.72
C THR A 112 27.93 -3.14 -4.22
N CYS A 113 27.80 -4.24 -3.49
CA CYS A 113 27.57 -4.26 -2.06
C CYS A 113 28.72 -3.60 -1.30
N ALA A 114 28.41 -2.56 -0.52
CA ALA A 114 29.39 -1.82 0.28
C ALA A 114 29.04 -1.88 1.78
N ALA A 115 29.95 -2.46 2.58
CA ALA A 115 29.73 -2.62 4.02
C ALA A 115 29.57 -1.25 4.71
N GLY A 116 28.51 -1.11 5.51
CA GLY A 116 28.17 0.14 6.20
C GLY A 116 27.56 1.24 5.32
N ASN A 117 27.30 0.97 4.03
CA ASN A 117 26.72 1.96 3.14
C ASN A 117 25.22 2.19 3.41
N THR A 118 24.86 3.41 3.77
CA THR A 118 23.50 3.73 4.23
C THR A 118 22.46 3.66 3.12
N ASN A 119 22.82 3.92 1.86
CA ASN A 119 21.87 3.81 0.73
C ASN A 119 21.51 2.35 0.37
N GLN A 120 22.23 1.38 0.95
CA GLN A 120 22.02 -0.06 0.81
C GLN A 120 21.49 -0.71 2.10
N THR A 121 21.03 0.08 3.08
CA THR A 121 20.54 -0.44 4.37
C THR A 121 19.02 -0.37 4.46
N TRP A 122 18.37 -1.53 4.51
CA TRP A 122 16.92 -1.69 4.45
C TRP A 122 16.36 -2.41 5.68
N VAL A 123 15.09 -2.19 5.96
CA VAL A 123 14.35 -2.83 7.07
C VAL A 123 13.06 -3.41 6.51
N PRO A 124 12.92 -4.74 6.43
CA PRO A 124 11.63 -5.38 6.25
C PRO A 124 10.72 -5.03 7.43
N SER A 125 9.58 -4.41 7.12
CA SER A 125 8.47 -4.17 8.04
C SER A 125 7.24 -4.89 7.51
N LEU A 126 6.18 -5.00 8.31
CA LEU A 126 4.94 -5.69 7.92
C LEU A 126 4.35 -5.04 6.64
N GLY A 127 4.49 -5.72 5.50
CA GLY A 127 4.01 -5.25 4.20
C GLY A 127 4.87 -4.19 3.49
N SER A 128 6.01 -3.75 4.05
CA SER A 128 6.83 -2.67 3.49
C SER A 128 8.33 -2.94 3.61
N LEU A 129 9.14 -2.39 2.70
CA LEU A 129 10.58 -2.31 2.85
C LEU A 129 10.99 -0.85 3.08
N VAL A 130 11.53 -0.56 4.25
CA VAL A 130 11.87 0.80 4.70
C VAL A 130 13.35 1.05 4.50
N TRP A 131 13.70 2.22 3.97
CA TRP A 131 15.08 2.69 3.90
C TRP A 131 15.55 3.15 5.29
N SER A 132 16.55 2.47 5.83
CA SER A 132 16.94 2.56 7.24
C SER A 132 17.40 3.96 7.64
N GLY A 133 16.82 4.48 8.73
CA GLY A 133 17.14 5.81 9.25
C GLY A 133 16.67 6.99 8.40
N LYS A 134 15.84 6.77 7.37
CA LYS A 134 15.34 7.82 6.46
C LYS A 134 13.82 7.99 6.45
N ASN A 135 13.08 7.11 7.12
CA ASN A 135 11.61 7.09 7.16
C ASN A 135 10.94 7.09 5.76
N LYS A 136 11.61 6.53 4.75
CA LYS A 136 11.10 6.38 3.39
C LYS A 136 10.85 4.90 3.08
N CYS A 137 9.76 4.62 2.38
CA CYS A 137 9.39 3.27 1.97
C CYS A 137 9.69 3.04 0.48
N LEU A 138 9.99 1.79 0.16
CA LEU A 138 9.94 1.23 -1.18
C LEU A 138 8.44 1.15 -1.59
N ASP A 139 7.91 2.13 -2.32
CA ASP A 139 6.51 2.24 -2.81
C ASP A 139 6.42 2.15 -4.36
N VAL A 140 5.32 1.83 -5.05
CA VAL A 140 5.31 1.71 -6.55
C VAL A 140 5.20 3.08 -7.22
N THR A 141 5.84 3.34 -8.37
CA THR A 141 5.54 4.61 -9.09
C THR A 141 4.09 4.56 -9.55
N ASN A 142 3.24 5.41 -8.96
CA ASN A 142 1.80 5.55 -9.19
C ASN A 142 0.91 4.37 -8.73
N GLY A 143 1.47 3.17 -8.56
CA GLY A 143 0.71 1.92 -8.34
C GLY A 143 0.81 0.95 -9.52
N ASN A 144 1.19 1.46 -10.69
CA ASN A 144 1.28 0.74 -11.95
C ASN A 144 2.25 -0.46 -11.95
N ILE A 145 1.72 -1.67 -11.73
CA ILE A 145 2.45 -2.95 -11.76
C ILE A 145 2.79 -3.48 -13.18
N THR A 146 2.69 -2.66 -14.23
CA THR A 146 3.14 -3.05 -15.58
C THR A 146 4.66 -3.33 -15.59
N ASP A 147 5.05 -4.39 -16.28
CA ASP A 147 6.45 -4.84 -16.43
C ASP A 147 7.38 -3.67 -16.82
N GLY A 148 8.32 -3.32 -15.94
CA GLY A 148 9.35 -2.31 -16.17
C GLY A 148 9.22 -1.01 -15.36
N ASN A 149 8.12 -0.81 -14.61
CA ASN A 149 7.95 0.39 -13.79
C ASN A 149 8.80 0.34 -12.50
N GLN A 150 9.41 1.48 -12.16
CA GLN A 150 10.23 1.67 -10.94
C GLN A 150 9.34 2.15 -9.76
N LYS A 151 9.94 2.53 -8.62
CA LYS A 151 9.25 2.78 -7.35
C LYS A 151 9.12 4.29 -6.94
N ASN A 152 8.03 4.64 -6.21
CA ASN A 152 7.60 5.91 -5.57
C ASN A 152 7.14 7.05 -6.55
N PRO A 153 6.08 7.86 -6.29
CA PRO A 153 5.35 8.04 -5.01
C PRO A 153 3.85 7.68 -4.97
N ALA A 154 3.38 7.45 -3.73
CA ALA A 154 2.01 7.04 -3.41
C ALA A 154 0.97 8.15 -3.60
N LEU A 155 -0.20 7.75 -4.09
CA LEU A 155 -1.35 8.60 -4.32
C LEU A 155 -2.42 8.32 -3.26
N CYS A 156 -2.99 9.39 -2.71
CA CYS A 156 -3.99 9.38 -1.66
C CYS A 156 -5.34 9.86 -2.21
N VAL A 157 -6.44 9.29 -1.70
CA VAL A 157 -7.79 9.77 -1.99
C VAL A 157 -7.97 11.13 -1.33
N ALA A 158 -8.32 12.14 -2.12
CA ALA A 158 -8.44 13.53 -1.70
C ALA A 158 -9.78 14.13 -2.15
N ALA A 159 -10.28 15.10 -1.40
CA ALA A 159 -11.29 16.03 -1.91
C ALA A 159 -10.62 17.24 -2.56
N SER A 160 -11.12 17.69 -3.71
CA SER A 160 -10.61 18.90 -4.37
C SER A 160 -10.93 20.20 -3.61
N ALA A 161 -11.91 20.18 -2.71
CA ALA A 161 -12.22 21.24 -1.76
C ALA A 161 -13.04 20.70 -0.58
N SER A 162 -13.05 21.40 0.55
CA SER A 162 -13.87 21.09 1.74
C SER A 162 -15.32 21.62 1.63
N THR A 163 -15.95 21.46 0.47
CA THR A 163 -17.28 21.98 0.15
C THR A 163 -18.18 20.93 -0.49
N ALA A 164 -19.50 21.07 -0.36
CA ALA A 164 -20.44 20.24 -1.11
C ALA A 164 -20.21 20.36 -2.62
N ASN A 165 -20.45 19.27 -3.36
CA ASN A 165 -20.14 19.05 -4.77
C ASN A 165 -18.64 19.11 -5.16
N ALA A 166 -17.71 19.23 -4.19
CA ALA A 166 -16.30 19.01 -4.48
C ALA A 166 -16.07 17.59 -4.99
N THR A 167 -15.18 17.44 -5.96
CA THR A 167 -14.84 16.13 -6.55
C THR A 167 -13.95 15.31 -5.61
N VAL A 168 -14.13 13.99 -5.61
CA VAL A 168 -13.19 13.06 -4.96
C VAL A 168 -12.21 12.53 -6.00
N VAL A 169 -10.93 12.80 -5.78
CA VAL A 169 -9.82 12.58 -6.72
C VAL A 169 -8.70 11.79 -6.06
N ILE A 170 -7.68 11.43 -6.83
CA ILE A 170 -6.37 11.01 -6.32
C ILE A 170 -5.37 12.17 -6.44
N GLU A 171 -4.55 12.37 -5.40
CA GLU A 171 -3.48 13.36 -5.35
C GLU A 171 -2.22 12.75 -4.69
N PRO A 172 -1.02 13.31 -4.87
CA PRO A 172 0.15 12.90 -4.09
C PRO A 172 -0.15 12.96 -2.59
N CYS A 173 0.20 11.91 -1.86
CA CYS A 173 -0.01 11.87 -0.41
C CYS A 173 0.70 13.04 0.31
N SER A 174 -0.05 13.78 1.12
CA SER A 174 0.37 14.99 1.80
C SER A 174 0.03 14.86 3.30
N PRO A 175 1.00 14.43 4.13
CA PRO A 175 0.80 14.24 5.57
C PRO A 175 0.22 15.48 6.26
N GLY A 176 -0.80 15.28 7.10
CA GLY A 176 -1.53 16.37 7.76
C GLY A 176 -2.53 17.13 6.87
N SER A 177 -2.73 16.75 5.61
CA SER A 177 -3.75 17.36 4.76
C SER A 177 -5.17 16.97 5.22
N ALA A 178 -5.92 17.98 5.69
CA ALA A 178 -7.33 17.83 6.01
C ALA A 178 -8.20 17.40 4.81
N LEU A 179 -7.72 17.62 3.56
CA LEU A 179 -8.41 17.18 2.34
C LEU A 179 -8.18 15.70 2.00
N GLN A 180 -7.22 15.04 2.65
CA GLN A 180 -6.90 13.61 2.51
C GLN A 180 -7.24 12.81 3.78
N THR A 181 -7.78 13.47 4.81
CA THR A 181 -8.14 12.85 6.09
C THR A 181 -9.63 12.51 6.11
N TRP A 182 -9.94 11.22 6.07
CA TRP A 182 -11.30 10.68 6.08
C TRP A 182 -11.62 10.03 7.43
N SER A 183 -12.86 10.12 7.88
CA SER A 183 -13.29 9.61 9.19
C SER A 183 -14.65 8.92 9.12
N ASP A 184 -14.86 7.88 9.93
CA ASP A 184 -16.18 7.29 10.18
C ASP A 184 -16.52 7.39 11.69
N PRO A 185 -16.81 8.59 12.21
CA PRO A 185 -17.01 8.82 13.64
C PRO A 185 -18.23 8.10 14.22
N ALA A 186 -19.08 7.50 13.37
CA ALA A 186 -20.29 6.79 13.77
C ALA A 186 -20.22 5.27 13.58
N GLY A 187 -19.13 4.71 13.04
CA GLY A 187 -19.04 3.28 12.71
C GLY A 187 -20.08 2.82 11.69
N ARG A 188 -20.54 3.73 10.81
CA ARG A 188 -21.63 3.48 9.85
C ARG A 188 -21.12 3.09 8.47
N GLY A 189 -19.81 3.16 8.23
CA GLY A 189 -19.18 3.03 6.92
C GLY A 189 -19.04 4.36 6.18
N ASN A 190 -19.24 5.49 6.85
CA ASN A 190 -19.21 6.77 6.14
C ASN A 190 -17.76 7.23 5.95
N ALA A 191 -17.31 7.45 4.71
CA ALA A 191 -16.08 8.19 4.46
C ALA A 191 -16.36 9.71 4.56
N MET A 192 -16.22 10.28 5.77
CA MET A 192 -16.50 11.69 6.05
C MET A 192 -15.25 12.55 5.98
N LEU A 193 -15.32 13.63 5.20
CA LEU A 193 -14.38 14.74 5.21
C LEU A 193 -14.86 15.82 6.20
N GLY A 194 -14.09 16.04 7.26
CA GLY A 194 -14.52 16.91 8.37
C GLY A 194 -15.84 16.45 8.99
N ASP A 195 -16.65 17.39 9.48
CA ASP A 195 -17.77 17.07 10.38
C ASP A 195 -19.04 16.57 9.70
N ASN A 196 -19.26 16.83 8.40
CA ASN A 196 -20.57 16.60 7.76
C ASN A 196 -20.57 16.37 6.22
N LEU A 197 -19.42 16.19 5.58
CA LEU A 197 -19.37 15.91 4.13
C LEU A 197 -19.00 14.45 3.88
N CYS A 198 -19.92 13.68 3.32
CA CYS A 198 -19.74 12.27 3.00
C CYS A 198 -19.35 12.09 1.54
N MET A 199 -18.41 11.19 1.26
CA MET A 199 -18.17 10.67 -0.09
C MET A 199 -19.46 10.05 -0.62
N THR A 200 -19.95 10.54 -1.76
CA THR A 200 -21.28 10.23 -2.28
C THR A 200 -21.25 10.11 -3.81
N PRO A 201 -21.72 9.00 -4.39
CA PRO A 201 -22.05 8.94 -5.81
C PRO A 201 -23.44 9.57 -6.04
N GLY A 202 -23.59 10.40 -7.07
CA GLY A 202 -24.90 11.04 -7.39
C GLY A 202 -25.96 10.08 -7.94
N SER A 203 -25.57 8.85 -8.27
CA SER A 203 -26.37 7.72 -8.76
C SER A 203 -25.58 6.44 -8.53
N ILE A 204 -26.25 5.29 -8.40
CA ILE A 204 -25.63 3.97 -8.31
C ILE A 204 -25.25 3.36 -9.68
N THR A 205 -25.34 4.13 -10.77
CA THR A 205 -24.93 3.69 -12.11
C THR A 205 -23.40 3.61 -12.22
N ALA A 206 -22.86 2.51 -12.77
CA ALA A 206 -21.42 2.40 -13.05
C ALA A 206 -20.90 3.59 -13.90
N GLY A 207 -19.69 4.06 -13.57
CA GLY A 207 -19.08 5.25 -14.15
C GLY A 207 -19.53 6.58 -13.50
N THR A 208 -20.50 6.56 -12.58
CA THR A 208 -20.87 7.77 -11.83
C THR A 208 -19.70 8.24 -10.98
N LYS A 209 -19.35 9.52 -11.11
CA LYS A 209 -18.24 10.13 -10.39
C LYS A 209 -18.59 10.42 -8.92
N LEU A 210 -17.59 10.32 -8.05
CA LEU A 210 -17.71 10.60 -6.62
C LEU A 210 -17.53 12.09 -6.32
N VAL A 211 -18.40 12.60 -5.46
CA VAL A 211 -18.38 13.98 -4.94
C VAL A 211 -18.63 13.98 -3.43
N LEU A 212 -18.36 15.11 -2.79
CA LEU A 212 -18.82 15.37 -1.43
C LEU A 212 -20.29 15.82 -1.43
N ALA A 213 -21.11 15.23 -0.59
CA ALA A 213 -22.46 15.72 -0.28
C ALA A 213 -22.68 15.73 1.25
N PRO A 214 -23.67 16.47 1.77
CA PRO A 214 -24.03 16.38 3.18
C PRO A 214 -24.30 14.94 3.60
N CYS A 215 -23.82 14.55 4.78
CA CYS A 215 -24.04 13.22 5.32
C CYS A 215 -25.51 13.00 5.70
N VAL A 216 -26.11 11.93 5.17
CA VAL A 216 -27.50 11.52 5.38
C VAL A 216 -27.50 10.08 5.86
N ALA A 217 -27.78 9.85 7.14
CA ALA A 217 -27.63 8.52 7.76
C ALA A 217 -28.49 7.41 7.12
N SER A 218 -29.59 7.77 6.46
CA SER A 218 -30.47 6.84 5.72
C SER A 218 -30.07 6.63 4.26
N ASN A 219 -29.03 7.29 3.76
CA ASN A 219 -28.57 7.14 2.38
C ASN A 219 -27.62 5.94 2.25
N ALA A 220 -28.15 4.83 1.73
CA ALA A 220 -27.41 3.61 1.42
C ALA A 220 -26.13 3.88 0.60
N ALA A 221 -26.16 4.83 -0.34
CA ALA A 221 -25.03 5.14 -1.22
C ALA A 221 -23.85 5.83 -0.51
N GLN A 222 -24.01 6.27 0.74
CA GLN A 222 -22.94 6.86 1.57
C GLN A 222 -22.31 5.85 2.55
N GLN A 223 -22.83 4.61 2.63
CA GLN A 223 -22.35 3.56 3.52
C GLN A 223 -21.35 2.68 2.78
N LEU A 224 -20.07 2.87 3.05
CA LEU A 224 -18.94 2.15 2.46
C LEU A 224 -18.34 1.16 3.48
N ASP A 225 -18.13 -0.08 3.05
CA ASP A 225 -17.25 -1.03 3.75
C ASP A 225 -15.82 -0.81 3.25
N HIS A 226 -14.83 -1.10 4.09
CA HIS A 226 -13.41 -0.88 3.85
C HIS A 226 -12.52 -1.96 4.48
N GLU A 227 -13.10 -3.04 5.01
CA GLU A 227 -12.38 -4.07 5.77
C GLU A 227 -11.54 -5.02 4.89
N THR A 228 -11.73 -5.01 3.56
CA THR A 228 -11.26 -6.10 2.67
C THR A 228 -10.18 -5.71 1.64
N GLY A 229 -9.70 -4.46 1.65
CA GLY A 229 -8.79 -3.93 0.62
C GLY A 229 -9.47 -3.56 -0.71
N VAL A 230 -10.77 -3.80 -0.82
CA VAL A 230 -11.68 -3.11 -1.73
C VAL A 230 -12.58 -2.23 -0.86
N ILE A 231 -12.94 -1.04 -1.35
CA ILE A 231 -13.96 -0.21 -0.70
C ILE A 231 -15.24 -0.38 -1.51
N ASP A 232 -16.23 -1.02 -0.91
CA ASP A 232 -17.50 -1.39 -1.54
C ASP A 232 -18.71 -0.86 -0.77
N ASN A 233 -19.90 -0.94 -1.35
CA ASN A 233 -21.11 -0.43 -0.68
C ASN A 233 -21.64 -1.44 0.35
N ARG A 234 -21.65 -1.01 1.63
CA ARG A 234 -22.11 -1.81 2.77
C ARG A 234 -23.61 -2.13 2.72
N ALA A 235 -24.39 -1.34 1.97
CA ALA A 235 -25.85 -1.41 1.95
C ALA A 235 -26.41 -2.41 0.92
N VAL A 236 -26.31 -3.68 1.30
CA VAL A 236 -27.12 -4.84 0.83
C VAL A 236 -26.80 -5.39 -0.57
N SER A 237 -27.10 -6.70 -0.73
CA SER A 237 -26.78 -7.61 -1.85
C SER A 237 -27.10 -7.15 -3.27
N ASP A 238 -27.99 -6.16 -3.42
CA ASP A 238 -28.60 -5.81 -4.70
C ASP A 238 -28.00 -4.52 -5.29
N PHE A 239 -27.18 -3.79 -4.51
CA PHE A 239 -26.61 -2.49 -4.88
C PHE A 239 -25.08 -2.44 -4.78
N ALA A 240 -24.43 -3.60 -4.82
CA ALA A 240 -22.97 -3.73 -4.75
C ALA A 240 -22.26 -2.92 -5.85
N PHE A 241 -21.67 -1.81 -5.44
CA PHE A 241 -20.67 -1.07 -6.21
C PHE A 241 -19.37 -0.99 -5.43
N VAL A 242 -18.27 -0.82 -6.16
CA VAL A 242 -16.93 -0.61 -5.60
C VAL A 242 -16.39 0.75 -6.04
N LEU A 243 -15.48 1.33 -5.25
CA LEU A 243 -14.69 2.49 -5.65
C LEU A 243 -13.70 2.09 -6.74
N ASP A 244 -13.71 2.84 -7.83
CA ASP A 244 -12.96 2.57 -9.06
C ASP A 244 -12.24 3.87 -9.49
N LEU A 245 -10.94 3.78 -9.76
CA LEU A 245 -10.18 4.82 -10.42
C LEU A 245 -10.38 4.66 -11.93
N ALA A 246 -10.98 5.68 -12.56
CA ALA A 246 -11.42 5.60 -13.94
C ALA A 246 -10.30 5.22 -14.92
N ASP A 247 -10.53 4.14 -15.67
CA ASP A 247 -9.60 3.56 -16.65
C ASP A 247 -8.20 3.22 -16.10
N GLY A 248 -8.05 3.14 -14.77
CA GLY A 248 -6.75 3.01 -14.10
C GLY A 248 -5.83 4.22 -14.28
N ASN A 249 -6.38 5.41 -14.55
CA ASN A 249 -5.60 6.62 -14.76
C ASN A 249 -5.08 7.21 -13.44
N GLU A 250 -3.92 6.72 -12.99
CA GLU A 250 -3.18 7.15 -11.78
C GLU A 250 -2.53 8.56 -11.90
N THR A 251 -3.08 9.45 -12.72
CA THR A 251 -2.65 10.86 -12.77
C THR A 251 -3.25 11.65 -11.61
N PRO A 252 -2.48 12.48 -10.90
CA PRO A 252 -3.01 13.48 -9.96
C PRO A 252 -4.17 14.30 -10.53
N GLY A 253 -5.22 14.49 -9.74
CA GLY A 253 -6.47 15.14 -10.14
C GLY A 253 -7.48 14.22 -10.83
N SER A 254 -7.15 12.96 -11.14
CA SER A 254 -8.12 11.99 -11.68
C SER A 254 -9.27 11.73 -10.70
N GLN A 255 -10.51 11.92 -11.17
CA GLN A 255 -11.71 11.74 -10.35
C GLN A 255 -12.14 10.28 -10.23
N LEU A 256 -12.34 9.84 -8.99
CA LEU A 256 -12.87 8.53 -8.67
C LEU A 256 -14.32 8.36 -9.13
N GLN A 257 -14.69 7.12 -9.40
CA GLN A 257 -16.02 6.72 -9.81
C GLN A 257 -16.46 5.46 -9.06
N ILE A 258 -17.71 5.08 -9.24
CA ILE A 258 -18.22 3.78 -8.80
C ILE A 258 -18.32 2.81 -9.97
N ARG A 259 -18.24 1.51 -9.68
CA ARG A 259 -18.49 0.45 -10.67
C ARG A 259 -19.31 -0.68 -10.06
N THR A 260 -20.34 -1.13 -10.78
CA THR A 260 -21.24 -2.22 -10.37
C THR A 260 -20.85 -3.52 -11.06
N GLY A 261 -20.89 -4.64 -10.34
CA GLY A 261 -20.60 -5.97 -10.89
C GLY A 261 -20.12 -6.95 -9.82
N PRO A 262 -19.81 -8.22 -10.18
CA PRO A 262 -19.18 -9.15 -9.25
C PRO A 262 -17.82 -8.60 -8.80
N ILE A 263 -17.55 -8.66 -7.50
CA ILE A 263 -16.31 -8.18 -6.87
C ILE A 263 -15.12 -8.89 -7.54
N PHE A 264 -14.31 -8.15 -8.31
CA PHE A 264 -13.15 -8.69 -9.02
C PHE A 264 -11.94 -8.86 -8.10
N ASN A 265 -12.09 -9.71 -7.08
CA ASN A 265 -10.96 -10.16 -6.28
C ASN A 265 -10.01 -11.01 -7.16
N GLY A 266 -8.88 -10.44 -7.56
CA GLY A 266 -7.74 -11.20 -8.10
C GLY A 266 -7.73 -11.50 -9.61
N THR A 267 -8.47 -10.79 -10.47
CA THR A 267 -8.18 -10.82 -11.92
C THR A 267 -7.11 -9.79 -12.27
N THR A 268 -6.19 -10.14 -13.18
CA THR A 268 -4.94 -9.39 -13.45
C THR A 268 -5.10 -8.00 -14.07
N ASN A 269 -6.34 -7.53 -14.31
CA ASN A 269 -6.65 -6.39 -15.17
C ASN A 269 -7.48 -5.29 -14.46
N ASN A 270 -7.65 -5.33 -13.13
CA ASN A 270 -8.55 -4.42 -12.41
C ASN A 270 -7.94 -3.89 -11.09
N ILE A 271 -6.65 -3.52 -11.13
CA ILE A 271 -5.90 -2.97 -9.97
C ILE A 271 -6.43 -1.63 -9.47
N ASN A 272 -7.21 -0.93 -10.30
CA ASN A 272 -7.81 0.38 -10.07
C ASN A 272 -8.95 0.39 -9.03
N GLN A 273 -9.13 -0.69 -8.28
CA GLN A 273 -10.15 -0.89 -7.25
C GLN A 273 -9.58 -1.39 -5.91
N ASN A 274 -8.25 -1.50 -5.81
CA ASN A 274 -7.57 -1.94 -4.60
C ASN A 274 -7.13 -0.71 -3.79
N TRP A 275 -7.54 -0.64 -2.53
CA TRP A 275 -7.40 0.51 -1.67
C TRP A 275 -6.80 0.11 -0.32
N ILE A 276 -5.87 0.91 0.18
CA ILE A 276 -5.29 0.74 1.51
C ILE A 276 -5.85 1.85 2.39
N VAL A 277 -6.63 1.47 3.40
CA VAL A 277 -7.00 2.39 4.49
C VAL A 277 -5.88 2.34 5.54
N THR A 278 -5.36 3.51 5.90
CA THR A 278 -4.34 3.65 6.95
C THR A 278 -4.67 4.84 7.85
N ASP A 279 -4.40 4.68 9.13
CA ASP A 279 -4.46 5.68 10.18
C ASP A 279 -3.16 6.50 10.31
N THR A 280 -2.16 6.26 9.46
CA THR A 280 -0.84 6.88 9.53
C THR A 280 -0.35 7.44 8.18
N PHE A 281 -0.19 8.76 8.12
CA PHE A 281 0.63 9.50 7.15
C PHE A 281 1.44 10.58 7.87
#